data_AF-X1LSD6-F1
#
_entry.id   AF-X1LSD6-F1
#
_cell.length_a   1.000
_cell.length_b   1.000
_cell.length_c   1.000
_cell.angle_alpha   90.00
_cell.angle_beta   90.00
_cell.angle_gamma   90.00
#
_symmetry.space_group_name_H-M   'P 1'
#
loop_
_entity.id
_entity.type
_entity.pdbx_description
1 polymer ?
#
loop_
_entity_poly.entity_id
_entity_poly.type
_entity_poly.pdbx_seq_one_letter_code
_entity_poly.pdbx_strand_id
1 'polypeptide(L)'
;NGDLQLKDINLAGYKAESGNLIFALKDKKVKIESLVLNSGKSQVYARGEINLEKDLPLNLRVNFLNQDVPDLLSNFVESDLLSKFKGQATGSLEVKGDFASPDLYLSALIEDAQLEEVSLNSIEIKLEKIGSIIRINKLKWSQRKGELIAGGWINFDKDNKNLDINISADNIDLDKLSNLFSLESEIKGLVSFKAEVKGDIDLPDISFSAKVEKGRFQDFYFDSLTVEALYDQDILEFKQFILDKEGHQITGKGKIPYKFSFMNEREISPSLA
;
A
#
# COMPACT_ATOMS: atom_id res chain seq x y z
N ASN A 1 -18.31 23.32 -26.58
CA ASN A 1 -17.36 22.27 -26.95
C ASN A 1 -16.05 22.92 -27.31
N GLY A 2 -14.94 22.40 -26.81
CA GLY A 2 -13.60 22.84 -27.12
C GLY A 2 -12.71 21.64 -27.40
N ASP A 3 -11.71 21.87 -28.24
CA ASP A 3 -10.64 20.93 -28.56
C ASP A 3 -9.33 21.71 -28.40
N LEU A 4 -8.49 21.25 -27.48
CA LEU A 4 -7.24 21.89 -27.13
C LEU A 4 -6.08 20.92 -27.37
N GLN A 5 -5.12 21.36 -28.17
CA GLN A 5 -3.80 20.75 -28.20
C GLN A 5 -2.95 21.35 -27.09
N LEU A 6 -2.31 20.48 -26.31
CA LEU A 6 -1.56 20.83 -25.13
C LEU A 6 -0.09 20.46 -25.35
N LYS A 7 0.83 21.31 -24.89
CA LYS A 7 2.28 21.10 -24.86
C LYS A 7 2.83 21.57 -23.52
N ASP A 8 3.86 20.88 -23.02
CA ASP A 8 4.56 21.24 -21.78
C ASP A 8 3.62 21.49 -20.60
N ILE A 9 2.85 20.44 -20.26
CA ILE A 9 1.75 20.49 -19.31
C ILE A 9 2.27 20.21 -17.91
N ASN A 10 1.85 21.03 -16.96
CA ASN A 10 1.94 20.74 -15.54
C ASN A 10 0.54 20.84 -14.93
N LEU A 11 -0.06 19.69 -14.63
CA LEU A 11 -1.43 19.59 -14.13
C LEU A 11 -1.41 18.96 -12.74
N ALA A 12 -1.58 19.80 -11.71
CA ALA A 12 -1.52 19.38 -10.31
C ALA A 12 -0.26 18.54 -9.99
N GLY A 13 0.92 19.02 -10.41
CA GLY A 13 2.20 18.33 -10.19
C GLY A 13 2.52 17.25 -11.23
N TYR A 14 1.52 16.73 -11.96
CA TYR A 14 1.75 15.80 -13.05
C TYR A 14 2.29 16.53 -14.29
N LYS A 15 3.46 16.10 -14.78
CA LYS A 15 4.12 16.67 -15.95
C LYS A 15 3.86 15.81 -17.19
N ALA A 16 3.51 16.44 -18.30
CA ALA A 16 3.39 15.78 -19.60
C ALA A 16 3.95 16.65 -20.73
N GLU A 17 4.56 16.00 -21.71
CA GLU A 17 5.18 16.65 -22.87
C GLU A 17 4.12 17.17 -23.84
N SER A 18 3.02 16.42 -24.00
CA SER A 18 1.95 16.78 -24.91
C SER A 18 0.61 16.18 -24.48
N GLY A 19 -0.47 16.69 -25.06
CA GLY A 19 -1.79 16.13 -24.85
C GLY A 19 -2.86 16.71 -25.74
N ASN A 20 -4.04 16.13 -25.64
CA ASN A 20 -5.26 16.65 -26.27
C ASN A 20 -6.41 16.60 -25.26
N LEU A 21 -7.20 17.67 -25.21
CA LEU A 21 -8.38 17.78 -24.38
C LEU A 21 -9.59 18.13 -25.24
N ILE A 22 -10.58 17.24 -25.23
CA ILE A 22 -11.92 17.46 -25.78
C ILE A 22 -12.88 17.61 -24.61
N PHE A 23 -13.56 18.75 -24.54
CA PHE A 23 -14.47 19.06 -23.44
C PHE A 23 -15.71 19.81 -23.89
N ALA A 24 -16.77 19.71 -23.09
CA ALA A 24 -17.98 20.49 -23.23
C ALA A 24 -18.27 21.22 -21.91
N LEU A 25 -18.56 22.52 -22.00
CA LEU A 25 -19.06 23.31 -20.88
C LEU A 25 -20.53 23.63 -21.16
N LYS A 26 -21.43 23.17 -20.28
CA LYS A 26 -22.87 23.46 -20.38
C LYS A 26 -23.49 23.38 -19.00
N ASP A 27 -24.42 24.30 -18.68
CA ASP A 27 -25.22 24.25 -17.45
C ASP A 27 -24.38 24.11 -16.18
N LYS A 28 -23.29 24.90 -16.09
CA LYS A 28 -22.27 24.82 -15.02
C LYS A 28 -21.60 23.45 -14.89
N LYS A 29 -21.66 22.57 -15.88
CA LYS A 29 -20.94 21.30 -15.89
C LYS A 29 -19.82 21.32 -16.92
N VAL A 30 -18.63 20.90 -16.49
CA VAL A 30 -17.52 20.57 -17.38
C VAL A 30 -17.56 19.08 -17.62
N LYS A 31 -17.85 18.69 -18.86
CA LYS A 31 -17.73 17.30 -19.31
C LYS A 31 -16.39 17.15 -20.04
N ILE A 32 -15.53 16.30 -19.53
CA ILE A 32 -14.30 15.86 -20.18
C ILE A 32 -14.66 14.65 -21.04
N GLU A 33 -14.76 14.86 -22.36
CA GLU A 33 -15.06 13.78 -23.30
C GLU A 33 -13.83 12.89 -23.51
N SER A 34 -12.66 13.52 -23.59
CA SER A 34 -11.38 12.85 -23.67
C SER A 34 -10.27 13.80 -23.24
N LEU A 35 -9.44 13.38 -22.29
CA LEU A 35 -8.14 13.96 -22.01
C LEU A 35 -7.10 12.87 -22.26
N VAL A 36 -6.13 13.15 -23.12
CA VAL A 36 -4.97 12.27 -23.33
C VAL A 36 -3.72 13.09 -23.03
N LEU A 37 -2.88 12.61 -22.13
CA LEU A 37 -1.57 13.19 -21.80
C LEU A 37 -0.48 12.16 -22.11
N ASN A 38 0.59 12.59 -22.76
CA ASN A 38 1.74 11.76 -23.14
C ASN A 38 3.03 12.32 -22.54
N SER A 39 3.86 11.43 -22.00
CA SER A 39 5.21 11.73 -21.51
C SER A 39 6.10 10.53 -21.80
N GLY A 40 6.93 10.58 -22.85
CA GLY A 40 7.73 9.42 -23.29
C GLY A 40 6.87 8.18 -23.56
N LYS A 41 7.05 7.12 -22.76
CA LYS A 41 6.28 5.85 -22.84
C LYS A 41 5.03 5.83 -21.97
N SER A 42 4.85 6.86 -21.15
CA SER A 42 3.79 6.97 -20.16
C SER A 42 2.60 7.72 -20.76
N GLN A 43 1.40 7.21 -20.52
CA GLN A 43 0.16 7.83 -21.00
C GLN A 43 -0.87 7.91 -19.88
N VAL A 44 -1.64 9.00 -19.86
CA VAL A 44 -2.83 9.16 -19.02
C VAL A 44 -4.02 9.45 -19.91
N TYR A 45 -5.10 8.70 -19.71
CA TYR A 45 -6.40 8.94 -20.32
C TYR A 45 -7.40 9.29 -19.22
N ALA A 46 -8.09 10.42 -19.35
CA ALA A 46 -9.15 10.78 -18.42
C ALA A 46 -10.45 11.15 -19.16
N ARG A 47 -11.57 10.84 -18.52
CA ARG A 47 -12.91 11.27 -18.94
C ARG A 47 -13.80 11.43 -17.73
N GLY A 48 -14.88 12.19 -17.88
CA GLY A 48 -15.86 12.33 -16.81
C GLY A 48 -16.54 13.68 -16.81
N GLU A 49 -17.08 14.04 -15.65
CA GLU A 49 -17.74 15.32 -15.46
C GLU A 49 -17.44 15.93 -14.09
N ILE A 50 -17.46 17.25 -14.06
CA ILE A 50 -17.32 18.07 -12.87
C ILE A 50 -18.48 19.07 -12.91
N ASN A 51 -19.32 19.08 -11.88
CA ASN A 51 -20.35 20.09 -11.71
C ASN A 51 -19.76 21.28 -10.95
N LEU A 52 -19.81 22.49 -11.53
CA LEU A 52 -19.28 23.73 -10.98
C LEU A 52 -20.26 24.41 -10.02
N GLU A 53 -21.13 23.63 -9.37
CA GLU A 53 -22.00 24.07 -8.30
C GLU A 53 -21.29 23.94 -6.94
N LYS A 54 -22.02 24.25 -5.85
CA LYS A 54 -21.51 24.07 -4.49
C LYS A 54 -21.02 22.62 -4.32
N ASP A 55 -19.91 22.43 -3.61
CA ASP A 55 -19.32 21.13 -3.28
C ASP A 55 -18.64 20.40 -4.48
N LEU A 56 -18.68 21.02 -5.68
CA LEU A 56 -18.00 20.59 -6.90
C LEU A 56 -18.11 19.08 -7.21
N PRO A 57 -19.32 18.49 -7.23
CA PRO A 57 -19.43 17.05 -7.36
C PRO A 57 -18.86 16.58 -8.69
N LEU A 58 -18.08 15.50 -8.63
CA LEU A 58 -17.30 15.00 -9.74
C LEU A 58 -17.51 13.49 -9.93
N ASN A 59 -17.31 13.05 -11.16
CA ASN A 59 -17.24 11.65 -11.53
C ASN A 59 -16.20 11.52 -12.65
N LEU A 60 -14.99 11.16 -12.26
CA LEU A 60 -13.83 11.09 -13.15
C LEU A 60 -13.32 9.66 -13.21
N ARG A 61 -12.97 9.22 -14.42
CA ARG A 61 -12.22 7.98 -14.64
C ARG A 61 -10.91 8.31 -15.30
N VAL A 62 -9.84 7.85 -14.68
CA VAL A 62 -8.47 8.03 -15.14
C VAL A 62 -7.88 6.64 -15.36
N ASN A 63 -7.38 6.37 -16.56
CA ASN A 63 -6.53 5.22 -16.84
C ASN A 63 -5.12 5.73 -17.04
N PHE A 64 -4.15 4.99 -16.54
CA PHE A 64 -2.76 5.34 -16.63
C PHE A 64 -1.94 4.13 -17.07
N LEU A 65 -0.95 4.37 -17.93
CA LEU A 65 -0.10 3.36 -18.53
C LEU A 65 1.36 3.74 -18.30
N ASN A 66 2.14 2.80 -17.77
CA ASN A 66 3.59 2.92 -17.54
C ASN A 66 3.98 4.21 -16.80
N GLN A 67 3.20 4.63 -15.82
CA GLN A 67 3.48 5.83 -15.05
C GLN A 67 4.54 5.56 -14.00
N ASP A 68 5.49 6.48 -13.84
CA ASP A 68 6.43 6.39 -12.73
C ASP A 68 5.68 6.57 -11.41
N VAL A 69 5.87 5.65 -10.45
CA VAL A 69 5.12 5.67 -9.19
C VAL A 69 5.37 6.93 -8.36
N PRO A 70 6.60 7.46 -8.24
CA PRO A 70 6.85 8.72 -7.54
C PRO A 70 6.08 9.90 -8.16
N ASP A 71 5.91 9.92 -9.48
CA ASP A 71 5.13 10.98 -10.14
C ASP A 71 3.65 10.92 -9.74
N LEU A 72 3.08 9.71 -9.63
CA LEU A 72 1.70 9.49 -9.17
C LEU A 72 1.48 9.87 -7.70
N LEU A 73 2.49 9.62 -6.86
CA LEU A 73 2.38 9.77 -5.41
C LEU A 73 2.88 11.13 -4.89
N SER A 74 3.49 11.95 -5.77
CA SER A 74 4.12 13.24 -5.43
C SER A 74 3.26 14.24 -4.65
N ASN A 75 1.93 14.14 -4.77
CA ASN A 75 0.98 15.00 -4.03
C ASN A 75 0.38 14.35 -2.79
N PHE A 76 0.66 13.07 -2.55
CA PHE A 76 -0.02 12.25 -1.53
C PHE A 76 0.93 11.75 -0.44
N VAL A 77 2.20 11.53 -0.77
CA VAL A 77 3.18 10.91 0.12
C VAL A 77 4.36 11.84 0.30
N GLU A 78 5.00 11.79 1.47
CA GLU A 78 6.20 12.56 1.76
C GLU A 78 7.37 12.20 0.83
N SER A 79 8.21 13.21 0.55
CA SER A 79 9.30 13.12 -0.42
C SER A 79 10.33 12.01 -0.12
N ASP A 80 10.52 11.66 1.14
CA ASP A 80 11.58 10.72 1.54
C ASP A 80 11.23 9.28 1.12
N LEU A 81 9.98 8.84 1.30
CA LEU A 81 9.49 7.55 0.81
C LEU A 81 9.42 7.52 -0.73
N LEU A 82 9.06 8.63 -1.36
CA LEU A 82 9.01 8.75 -2.81
C LEU A 82 10.37 8.56 -3.47
N SER A 83 11.42 9.10 -2.87
CA SER A 83 12.79 8.96 -3.41
C SER A 83 13.32 7.52 -3.37
N LYS A 84 12.75 6.70 -2.48
CA LYS A 84 13.17 5.31 -2.23
C LYS A 84 12.42 4.30 -3.09
N PHE A 85 11.24 4.65 -3.60
CA PHE A 85 10.43 3.76 -4.41
C PHE A 85 10.66 3.99 -5.91
N LYS A 86 10.78 2.91 -6.66
CA LYS A 86 10.83 2.90 -8.12
C LYS A 86 9.85 1.86 -8.66
N GLY A 87 9.26 2.13 -9.81
CA GLY A 87 8.41 1.17 -10.50
C GLY A 87 7.50 1.86 -11.50
N GLN A 88 6.96 1.08 -12.43
CA GLN A 88 6.02 1.57 -13.43
C GLN A 88 4.62 1.04 -13.13
N ALA A 89 3.67 1.94 -12.92
CA ALA A 89 2.29 1.62 -12.63
C ALA A 89 1.42 1.70 -13.89
N THR A 90 0.59 0.68 -14.08
CA THR A 90 -0.50 0.65 -15.06
C THR A 90 -1.79 0.30 -14.36
N GLY A 91 -2.86 1.05 -14.61
CA GLY A 91 -4.10 0.88 -13.86
C GLY A 91 -5.17 1.93 -14.15
N SER A 92 -6.13 2.00 -13.23
CA SER A 92 -7.25 2.93 -13.26
C SER A 92 -7.55 3.51 -11.88
N LEU A 93 -7.96 4.78 -11.87
CA LEU A 93 -8.50 5.50 -10.73
C LEU A 93 -9.88 6.04 -11.10
N GLU A 94 -10.90 5.73 -10.30
CA GLU A 94 -12.19 6.40 -10.35
C GLU A 94 -12.34 7.31 -9.14
N VAL A 95 -12.77 8.54 -9.37
CA VAL A 95 -12.96 9.58 -8.35
C VAL A 95 -14.43 10.01 -8.43
N LYS A 96 -15.17 9.94 -7.32
CA LYS A 96 -16.60 10.25 -7.26
C LYS A 96 -16.95 11.12 -6.07
N GLY A 97 -18.05 11.85 -6.15
CA GLY A 97 -18.63 12.57 -5.01
C GLY A 97 -18.11 14.00 -4.91
N ASP A 98 -18.04 14.51 -3.68
CA ASP A 98 -17.60 15.87 -3.36
C ASP A 98 -16.10 16.05 -3.62
N PHE A 99 -15.69 17.17 -4.20
CA PHE A 99 -14.28 17.46 -4.46
C PHE A 99 -13.43 17.53 -3.18
N ALA A 100 -13.99 18.01 -2.07
CA ALA A 100 -13.31 18.13 -0.80
C ALA A 100 -13.12 16.79 -0.08
N SER A 101 -14.01 15.82 -0.30
CA SER A 101 -13.88 14.46 0.25
C SER A 101 -14.39 13.42 -0.75
N PRO A 102 -13.61 13.16 -1.82
CA PRO A 102 -14.03 12.22 -2.83
C PRO A 102 -13.95 10.77 -2.35
N ASP A 103 -14.80 9.95 -2.94
CA ASP A 103 -14.64 8.51 -2.94
C ASP A 103 -13.64 8.12 -4.04
N LEU A 104 -12.69 7.25 -3.71
CA LEU A 104 -11.61 6.83 -4.60
C LEU A 104 -11.67 5.32 -4.81
N TYR A 105 -11.50 4.88 -6.06
CA TYR A 105 -11.42 3.46 -6.41
C TYR A 105 -10.17 3.25 -7.28
N LEU A 106 -9.14 2.64 -6.71
CA LEU A 106 -7.85 2.41 -7.36
C LEU A 106 -7.69 0.93 -7.70
N SER A 107 -7.25 0.64 -8.92
CA SER A 107 -6.77 -0.68 -9.33
C SER A 107 -5.49 -0.49 -10.13
N ALA A 108 -4.37 -1.05 -9.67
CA ALA A 108 -3.07 -0.87 -10.31
C ALA A 108 -2.22 -2.15 -10.27
N LEU A 109 -1.42 -2.34 -11.31
CA LEU A 109 -0.27 -3.24 -11.34
C LEU A 109 0.97 -2.36 -11.42
N ILE A 110 1.89 -2.54 -10.47
CA ILE A 110 3.21 -1.92 -10.48
C ILE A 110 4.19 -2.99 -10.90
N GLU A 111 4.94 -2.74 -11.96
CA GLU A 111 6.01 -3.59 -12.48
C GLU A 111 7.38 -2.94 -12.22
N ASP A 112 8.43 -3.75 -12.26
CA ASP A 112 9.80 -3.36 -11.90
C ASP A 112 9.88 -2.63 -10.56
N ALA A 113 9.01 -3.03 -9.62
CA ALA A 113 8.90 -2.41 -8.31
C ALA A 113 10.17 -2.66 -7.49
N GLN A 114 10.69 -1.59 -6.90
CA GLN A 114 11.87 -1.59 -6.05
C GLN A 114 11.65 -0.58 -4.92
N LEU A 115 11.91 -1.00 -3.68
CA LEU A 115 11.98 -0.10 -2.53
C LEU A 115 13.40 -0.16 -1.98
N GLU A 116 14.11 0.97 -2.02
CA GLU A 116 15.55 1.06 -1.74
C GLU A 116 16.36 0.03 -2.56
N GLU A 117 17.07 -0.88 -1.89
CA GLU A 117 17.83 -1.96 -2.53
C GLU A 117 17.00 -3.24 -2.76
N VAL A 118 15.75 -3.27 -2.27
CA VAL A 118 14.89 -4.46 -2.31
C VAL A 118 14.07 -4.50 -3.59
N SER A 119 14.37 -5.48 -4.45
CA SER A 119 13.54 -5.76 -5.63
C SER A 119 12.25 -6.52 -5.24
N LEU A 120 11.13 -5.84 -5.49
CA LEU A 120 9.78 -6.31 -5.26
C LEU A 120 9.18 -6.99 -6.51
N ASN A 121 9.72 -6.74 -7.71
CA ASN A 121 9.20 -7.19 -9.00
C ASN A 121 7.82 -6.62 -9.31
N SER A 122 6.75 -7.25 -8.83
CA SER A 122 5.38 -6.82 -9.12
C SER A 122 4.50 -6.72 -7.88
N ILE A 123 3.69 -5.66 -7.87
CA ILE A 123 2.72 -5.38 -6.82
C ILE A 123 1.36 -5.12 -7.47
N GLU A 124 0.34 -5.89 -7.11
CA GLU A 124 -1.03 -5.66 -7.51
C GLU A 124 -1.80 -5.02 -6.36
N ILE A 125 -2.48 -3.91 -6.63
CA ILE A 125 -3.15 -3.09 -5.63
C ILE A 125 -4.59 -2.84 -6.07
N LYS A 126 -5.55 -3.06 -5.17
CA LYS A 126 -6.94 -2.65 -5.28
C LYS A 126 -7.38 -2.01 -3.97
N LEU A 127 -7.59 -0.70 -4.00
CA LEU A 127 -7.97 0.10 -2.84
C LEU A 127 -9.26 0.86 -3.11
N GLU A 128 -10.04 1.07 -2.05
CA GLU A 128 -11.19 1.97 -2.07
C GLU A 128 -11.08 2.90 -0.87
N LYS A 129 -11.40 4.18 -1.05
CA LYS A 129 -11.57 5.13 0.05
C LYS A 129 -12.97 5.68 -0.05
N ILE A 130 -13.79 5.46 0.98
CA ILE A 130 -15.18 5.93 1.05
C ILE A 130 -15.37 6.58 2.41
N GLY A 131 -15.68 7.88 2.42
CA GLY A 131 -15.68 8.66 3.66
C GLY A 131 -14.33 8.56 4.38
N SER A 132 -14.35 8.09 5.64
CA SER A 132 -13.17 7.86 6.49
C SER A 132 -12.56 6.46 6.36
N ILE A 133 -13.17 5.57 5.59
CA ILE A 133 -12.76 4.16 5.51
C ILE A 133 -11.90 3.93 4.28
N ILE A 134 -10.70 3.40 4.48
CA ILE A 134 -9.86 2.83 3.42
C ILE A 134 -10.01 1.31 3.44
N ARG A 135 -10.43 0.73 2.33
CA ARG A 135 -10.55 -0.72 2.12
C ARG A 135 -9.42 -1.22 1.25
N ILE A 136 -8.69 -2.21 1.75
CA ILE A 136 -7.68 -2.96 1.01
C ILE A 136 -8.38 -4.19 0.44
N ASN A 137 -8.92 -4.07 -0.78
CA ASN A 137 -9.55 -5.20 -1.45
C ASN A 137 -8.51 -6.23 -1.91
N LYS A 138 -7.31 -5.75 -2.27
CA LYS A 138 -6.16 -6.59 -2.58
C LYS A 138 -4.88 -5.78 -2.49
N LEU A 139 -3.92 -6.26 -1.73
CA LEU A 139 -2.52 -5.90 -1.89
C LEU A 139 -1.78 -7.22 -2.07
N LYS A 140 -1.19 -7.45 -3.24
CA LYS A 140 -0.45 -8.66 -3.54
C LYS A 140 0.95 -8.30 -4.03
N TRP A 141 1.96 -8.69 -3.27
CA TRP A 141 3.34 -8.68 -3.70
C TRP A 141 3.76 -10.08 -4.14
N SER A 142 4.21 -10.21 -5.39
CA SER A 142 4.62 -11.51 -5.96
C SER A 142 6.12 -11.54 -6.24
N GLN A 143 6.76 -12.62 -5.83
CA GLN A 143 8.15 -12.94 -6.12
C GLN A 143 8.25 -14.25 -6.90
N ARG A 144 9.43 -14.58 -7.42
CA ARG A 144 9.64 -15.83 -8.19
C ARG A 144 9.19 -17.11 -7.46
N LYS A 145 9.28 -17.13 -6.11
CA LYS A 145 8.98 -18.32 -5.30
C LYS A 145 8.12 -18.03 -4.06
N GLY A 146 7.59 -16.83 -3.90
CA GLY A 146 6.82 -16.46 -2.72
C GLY A 146 5.85 -15.32 -3.00
N GLU A 147 4.85 -15.19 -2.15
CA GLU A 147 3.84 -14.13 -2.26
C GLU A 147 3.46 -13.59 -0.88
N LEU A 148 3.14 -12.30 -0.83
CA LEU A 148 2.51 -11.66 0.30
C LEU A 148 1.18 -11.09 -0.18
N ILE A 149 0.11 -11.38 0.55
CA ILE A 149 -1.24 -10.91 0.30
C ILE A 149 -1.73 -10.20 1.57
N ALA A 150 -2.29 -9.01 1.41
CA ALA A 150 -2.99 -8.31 2.45
C ALA A 150 -4.38 -7.85 1.98
N GLY A 151 -5.30 -7.78 2.93
CA GLY A 151 -6.66 -7.27 2.71
C GLY A 151 -7.31 -6.86 4.02
N GLY A 152 -8.40 -6.10 3.94
CA GLY A 152 -9.09 -5.60 5.12
C GLY A 152 -9.53 -4.14 4.98
N TRP A 153 -9.66 -3.44 6.10
CA TRP A 153 -10.04 -2.04 6.12
C TRP A 153 -9.51 -1.29 7.34
N ILE A 154 -9.38 0.02 7.20
CA ILE A 154 -8.97 0.96 8.25
C ILE A 154 -9.97 2.11 8.26
N ASN A 155 -10.50 2.48 9.42
CA ASN A 155 -11.35 3.62 9.63
C ASN A 155 -10.59 4.73 10.36
N PHE A 156 -10.48 5.90 9.73
CA PHE A 156 -9.79 7.07 10.28
C PHE A 156 -10.76 8.07 10.94
N ASP A 157 -12.02 7.68 11.18
CA ASP A 157 -12.97 8.50 11.94
C ASP A 157 -12.41 8.77 13.35
N LYS A 158 -12.32 10.05 13.74
CA LYS A 158 -11.72 10.46 15.02
C LYS A 158 -12.43 9.87 16.23
N ASP A 159 -13.73 9.62 16.12
CA ASP A 159 -14.56 9.10 17.22
C ASP A 159 -14.59 7.57 17.24
N ASN A 160 -14.09 6.91 16.18
CA ASN A 160 -14.11 5.45 16.03
C ASN A 160 -12.95 4.97 15.15
N LYS A 161 -11.71 5.23 15.58
CA LYS A 161 -10.53 4.77 14.86
C LYS A 161 -10.33 3.28 15.09
N ASN A 162 -10.57 2.49 14.07
CA ASN A 162 -10.42 1.05 14.17
C ASN A 162 -10.02 0.42 12.84
N LEU A 163 -9.58 -0.82 12.89
CA LEU A 163 -9.14 -1.57 11.73
C LEU A 163 -9.45 -3.06 11.85
N ASP A 164 -9.45 -3.72 10.70
CA ASP A 164 -9.44 -5.18 10.57
C ASP A 164 -8.61 -5.52 9.33
N ILE A 165 -7.38 -5.99 9.54
CA ILE A 165 -6.39 -6.25 8.50
C ILE A 165 -5.90 -7.68 8.62
N ASN A 166 -5.92 -8.38 7.50
CA ASN A 166 -5.39 -9.73 7.36
C ASN A 166 -4.19 -9.70 6.42
N ILE A 167 -3.09 -10.31 6.84
CA ILE A 167 -1.86 -10.41 6.06
C ILE A 167 -1.44 -11.87 6.05
N SER A 168 -1.10 -12.39 4.88
CA SER A 168 -0.51 -13.71 4.74
C SER A 168 0.68 -13.65 3.80
N ALA A 169 1.76 -14.33 4.17
CA ALA A 169 2.91 -14.53 3.32
C ALA A 169 3.21 -16.01 3.18
N ASP A 170 3.66 -16.42 2.01
CA ASP A 170 4.18 -17.75 1.76
C ASP A 170 5.56 -17.67 1.12
N ASN A 171 6.53 -18.32 1.76
CA ASN A 171 7.89 -18.52 1.25
C ASN A 171 8.60 -17.21 0.83
N ILE A 172 8.50 -16.19 1.67
CA ILE A 172 9.15 -14.88 1.49
C ILE A 172 10.55 -14.90 2.09
N ASP A 173 11.51 -14.32 1.38
CA ASP A 173 12.87 -14.11 1.89
C ASP A 173 12.87 -13.08 3.04
N LEU A 174 13.33 -13.49 4.22
CA LEU A 174 13.41 -12.64 5.41
C LEU A 174 14.42 -11.50 5.27
N ASP A 175 15.49 -11.65 4.47
CA ASP A 175 16.43 -10.55 4.24
C ASP A 175 15.69 -9.39 3.54
N LYS A 176 14.79 -9.71 2.62
CA LYS A 176 13.95 -8.70 1.95
C LYS A 176 12.97 -8.04 2.91
N LEU A 177 12.27 -8.82 3.74
CA LEU A 177 11.33 -8.25 4.71
C LEU A 177 12.04 -7.37 5.74
N SER A 178 13.20 -7.79 6.23
CA SER A 178 13.98 -7.03 7.22
C SER A 178 14.40 -5.68 6.67
N ASN A 179 14.83 -5.61 5.41
CA ASN A 179 15.13 -4.35 4.74
C ASN A 179 13.90 -3.46 4.57
N LEU A 180 12.74 -4.03 4.19
CA LEU A 180 11.51 -3.26 4.00
C LEU A 180 11.00 -2.64 5.31
N PHE A 181 11.16 -3.33 6.43
CA PHE A 181 10.71 -2.88 7.74
C PHE A 181 11.82 -2.27 8.60
N SER A 182 13.02 -2.06 8.03
CA SER A 182 14.19 -1.53 8.73
C SER A 182 14.48 -2.26 10.05
N LEU A 183 14.35 -3.59 10.06
CA LEU A 183 14.59 -4.39 11.25
C LEU A 183 16.10 -4.44 11.53
N GLU A 184 16.52 -4.06 12.74
CA GLU A 184 17.94 -4.03 13.14
C GLU A 184 18.59 -5.43 13.18
N SER A 185 17.79 -6.49 13.24
CA SER A 185 18.26 -7.87 13.35
C SER A 185 18.36 -8.56 11.99
N GLU A 186 19.56 -9.01 11.61
CA GLU A 186 19.78 -9.88 10.46
C GLU A 186 19.27 -11.31 10.75
N ILE A 187 17.96 -11.53 10.60
CA ILE A 187 17.38 -12.87 10.51
C ILE A 187 17.24 -13.22 9.03
N LYS A 188 17.86 -14.33 8.63
CA LYS A 188 17.76 -14.89 7.28
C LYS A 188 16.90 -16.13 7.27
N GLY A 189 16.36 -16.46 6.11
CA GLY A 189 15.56 -17.67 5.89
C GLY A 189 14.33 -17.39 5.02
N LEU A 190 13.51 -18.42 4.86
CA LEU A 190 12.24 -18.32 4.15
C LEU A 190 11.12 -18.33 5.17
N VAL A 191 10.26 -17.32 5.17
CA VAL A 191 9.13 -17.21 6.10
C VAL A 191 7.80 -17.38 5.36
N SER A 192 6.93 -18.19 5.97
CA SER A 192 5.50 -18.16 5.72
C SER A 192 4.80 -17.70 7.00
N PHE A 193 3.90 -16.73 6.93
CA PHE A 193 3.21 -16.22 8.12
C PHE A 193 1.77 -15.83 7.81
N LYS A 194 0.96 -15.75 8.87
CA LYS A 194 -0.35 -15.12 8.88
C LYS A 194 -0.44 -14.17 10.06
N ALA A 195 -0.96 -12.99 9.82
CA ALA A 195 -1.25 -11.99 10.83
C ALA A 195 -2.68 -11.48 10.65
N GLU A 196 -3.39 -11.32 11.74
CA GLU A 196 -4.66 -10.60 11.79
C GLU A 196 -4.54 -9.50 12.84
N VAL A 197 -4.84 -8.27 12.44
CA VAL A 197 -4.76 -7.06 13.25
C VAL A 197 -6.17 -6.47 13.32
N LYS A 198 -6.71 -6.27 14.53
CA LYS A 198 -8.09 -5.82 14.75
C LYS A 198 -8.17 -4.81 15.88
N GLY A 199 -9.28 -4.10 15.96
CA GLY A 199 -9.59 -3.23 17.11
C GLY A 199 -9.15 -1.79 16.89
N ASP A 200 -8.83 -1.10 17.98
CA ASP A 200 -8.41 0.30 17.96
C ASP A 200 -7.05 0.46 17.26
N ILE A 201 -6.88 1.51 16.46
CA ILE A 201 -5.62 1.71 15.71
C ILE A 201 -4.42 2.03 16.61
N ASP A 202 -4.67 2.67 17.77
CA ASP A 202 -3.65 3.07 18.72
C ASP A 202 -3.31 1.91 19.68
N LEU A 203 -4.24 0.96 19.87
CA LEU A 203 -4.08 -0.24 20.70
C LEU A 203 -4.71 -1.49 20.03
N PRO A 204 -4.10 -2.02 18.95
CA PRO A 204 -4.67 -3.13 18.21
C PRO A 204 -4.46 -4.48 18.90
N ASP A 205 -5.42 -5.38 18.70
CA ASP A 205 -5.29 -6.81 18.94
C ASP A 205 -4.61 -7.47 17.73
N ILE A 206 -3.55 -8.25 17.96
CA ILE A 206 -2.84 -8.96 16.89
C ILE A 206 -2.81 -10.45 17.18
N SER A 207 -3.21 -11.27 16.20
CA SER A 207 -2.87 -12.68 16.17
C SER A 207 -1.83 -12.94 15.09
N PHE A 208 -0.79 -13.70 15.42
CA PHE A 208 0.34 -13.93 14.53
C PHE A 208 0.77 -15.39 14.58
N SER A 209 1.02 -15.97 13.42
CA SER A 209 1.62 -17.29 13.25
C SER A 209 2.67 -17.23 12.16
N ALA A 210 3.84 -17.81 12.40
CA ALA A 210 4.91 -17.85 11.42
C ALA A 210 5.69 -19.16 11.47
N LYS A 211 6.18 -19.56 10.31
CA LYS A 211 7.18 -20.60 10.14
C LYS A 211 8.33 -20.04 9.33
N VAL A 212 9.53 -20.07 9.90
CA VAL A 212 10.78 -19.78 9.21
C VAL A 212 11.48 -21.10 8.90
N GLU A 213 11.95 -21.28 7.68
CA GLU A 213 12.74 -22.43 7.24
C GLU A 213 14.15 -22.00 6.83
N LYS A 214 15.13 -22.89 7.06
CA LYS A 214 16.56 -22.64 6.75
C LYS A 214 17.04 -21.33 7.38
N GLY A 215 16.71 -21.16 8.64
CA GLY A 215 16.89 -19.92 9.33
C GLY A 215 18.32 -19.70 9.80
N ARG A 216 18.73 -18.43 9.80
CA ARG A 216 20.00 -18.00 10.37
C ARG A 216 19.76 -16.73 11.17
N PHE A 217 20.21 -16.72 12.41
CA PHE A 217 20.27 -15.51 13.22
C PHE A 217 21.71 -15.34 13.71
N GLN A 218 22.40 -14.30 13.24
CA GLN A 218 23.83 -14.13 13.46
C GLN A 218 24.61 -15.40 13.04
N ASP A 219 25.37 -16.03 13.94
CA ASP A 219 26.10 -17.28 13.65
C ASP A 219 25.32 -18.55 14.00
N PHE A 220 24.07 -18.41 14.46
CA PHE A 220 23.21 -19.52 14.81
C PHE A 220 22.32 -19.94 13.63
N TYR A 221 22.49 -21.18 13.18
CA TYR A 221 21.68 -21.80 12.14
C TYR A 221 20.68 -22.78 12.74
N PHE A 222 19.48 -22.85 12.15
CA PHE A 222 18.41 -23.75 12.53
C PHE A 222 17.58 -24.18 11.30
N ASP A 223 16.97 -25.36 11.39
CA ASP A 223 16.21 -25.93 10.28
C ASP A 223 14.84 -25.27 10.15
N SER A 224 14.14 -25.11 11.28
CA SER A 224 12.89 -24.37 11.30
C SER A 224 12.58 -23.70 12.63
N LEU A 225 11.82 -22.62 12.57
CA LEU A 225 11.25 -21.92 13.72
C LEU A 225 9.75 -21.72 13.48
N THR A 226 8.91 -22.26 14.36
CA THR A 226 7.46 -22.02 14.38
C THR A 226 7.08 -21.17 15.58
N VAL A 227 6.30 -20.12 15.34
CA VAL A 227 5.83 -19.18 16.36
C VAL A 227 4.33 -19.00 16.22
N GLU A 228 3.61 -19.08 17.34
CA GLU A 228 2.24 -18.62 17.48
C GLU A 228 2.17 -17.62 18.63
N ALA A 229 1.71 -16.41 18.35
CA ALA A 229 1.66 -15.33 19.30
C ALA A 229 0.36 -14.53 19.21
N LEU A 230 -0.06 -13.99 20.35
CA LEU A 230 -1.10 -12.98 20.47
C LEU A 230 -0.50 -11.71 21.06
N TYR A 231 -0.97 -10.56 20.62
CA TYR A 231 -0.69 -9.26 21.22
C TYR A 231 -2.01 -8.59 21.60
N ASP A 232 -2.11 -8.18 22.86
CA ASP A 232 -3.25 -7.46 23.41
C ASP A 232 -2.74 -6.61 24.59
N GLN A 233 -3.16 -5.36 24.66
CA GLN A 233 -2.86 -4.43 25.77
C GLN A 233 -1.37 -4.43 26.20
N ASP A 234 -0.46 -4.24 25.24
CA ASP A 234 1.00 -4.22 25.48
C ASP A 234 1.58 -5.52 26.06
N ILE A 235 0.88 -6.65 25.87
CA ILE A 235 1.35 -7.99 26.25
C ILE A 235 1.48 -8.85 25.01
N LEU A 236 2.71 -9.27 24.71
CA LEU A 236 3.00 -10.29 23.72
C LEU A 236 2.98 -11.68 24.39
N GLU A 237 1.95 -12.47 24.11
CA GLU A 237 1.82 -13.85 24.55
C GLU A 237 2.26 -14.83 23.45
N PHE A 238 3.37 -15.51 23.67
CA PHE A 238 3.78 -16.66 22.87
C PHE A 238 2.99 -17.90 23.32
N LYS A 239 1.98 -18.26 22.52
CA LYS A 239 1.21 -19.51 22.70
C LYS A 239 2.07 -20.73 22.41
N GLN A 240 2.99 -20.60 21.45
CA GLN A 240 3.94 -21.63 21.10
C GLN A 240 5.17 -21.04 20.42
N PHE A 241 6.32 -21.59 20.77
CA PHE A 241 7.58 -21.43 20.06
C PHE A 241 8.18 -22.83 19.90
N ILE A 242 8.55 -23.23 18.69
CA ILE A 242 9.27 -24.48 18.39
C ILE A 242 10.45 -24.15 17.49
N LEU A 243 11.65 -24.38 17.98
CA LEU A 243 12.88 -24.29 17.20
C LEU A 243 13.42 -25.70 16.96
N ASP A 244 13.58 -26.06 15.70
CA ASP A 244 14.16 -27.34 15.28
C ASP A 244 15.56 -27.11 14.70
N LYS A 245 16.52 -27.93 15.16
CA LYS A 245 17.88 -27.97 14.65
C LYS A 245 18.40 -29.40 14.68
N GLU A 246 18.69 -29.94 13.50
CA GLU A 246 19.21 -31.30 13.31
C GLU A 246 18.32 -32.36 13.98
N GLY A 247 17.00 -32.13 13.99
CA GLY A 247 16.01 -33.00 14.62
C GLY A 247 15.89 -32.83 16.14
N HIS A 248 16.64 -31.91 16.75
CA HIS A 248 16.48 -31.52 18.14
C HIS A 248 15.53 -30.34 18.27
N GLN A 249 14.59 -30.42 19.21
CA GLN A 249 13.56 -29.40 19.41
C GLN A 249 13.70 -28.65 20.73
N ILE A 250 13.65 -27.33 20.65
CA ILE A 250 13.43 -26.44 21.79
C ILE A 250 12.00 -25.92 21.68
N THR A 251 11.20 -26.12 22.73
CA THR A 251 9.82 -25.64 22.77
C THR A 251 9.60 -24.69 23.93
N GLY A 252 8.74 -23.70 23.75
CA GLY A 252 8.50 -22.67 24.76
C GLY A 252 7.13 -22.00 24.64
N LYS A 253 6.72 -21.37 25.74
CA LYS A 253 5.54 -20.50 25.86
C LYS A 253 5.87 -19.39 26.84
N GLY A 254 5.21 -18.24 26.74
CA GLY A 254 5.47 -17.14 27.67
C GLY A 254 4.66 -15.88 27.38
N LYS A 255 4.76 -14.92 28.30
CA LYS A 255 4.17 -13.58 28.17
C LYS A 255 5.25 -12.56 28.43
N ILE A 256 5.35 -11.56 27.56
CA ILE A 256 6.32 -10.48 27.66
C ILE A 256 5.54 -9.16 27.61
N PRO A 257 5.62 -8.31 28.64
CA PRO A 257 5.20 -6.92 28.50
C PRO A 257 6.06 -6.25 27.42
N TYR A 258 5.43 -5.84 26.33
CA TYR A 258 6.11 -5.25 25.19
C TYR A 258 5.20 -4.19 24.59
N LYS A 259 5.72 -2.98 24.42
CA LYS A 259 4.96 -1.88 23.80
C LYS A 259 5.50 -1.62 22.41
N PHE A 260 4.75 -2.01 21.38
CA PHE A 260 5.09 -1.64 20.01
C PHE A 260 4.81 -0.14 19.78
N SER A 261 5.61 0.48 18.92
CA SER A 261 5.28 1.79 18.34
C SER A 261 4.64 1.56 16.97
N PHE A 262 3.32 1.57 16.91
CA PHE A 262 2.57 1.19 15.70
C PHE A 262 2.50 2.29 14.63
N MET A 263 2.73 3.55 15.01
CA MET A 263 2.78 4.70 14.10
C MET A 263 3.72 5.77 14.68
N ASN A 264 4.73 6.20 13.92
CA ASN A 264 5.32 7.52 14.14
C ASN A 264 4.36 8.54 13.54
N GLU A 265 3.90 9.53 14.31
CA GLU A 265 3.02 10.63 13.84
C GLU A 265 3.62 11.51 12.72
N ARG A 266 4.79 11.15 12.18
CA ARG A 266 5.58 11.98 11.25
C ARG A 266 5.52 11.58 9.78
N GLU A 267 4.72 10.57 9.37
CA GLU A 267 4.82 10.04 7.98
C GLU A 267 3.51 10.04 7.19
N ILE A 268 2.41 10.61 7.71
CA ILE A 268 1.17 10.77 6.94
C ILE A 268 0.88 12.26 6.83
N SER A 269 1.18 12.82 5.66
CA SER A 269 0.75 14.18 5.32
C SER A 269 -0.77 14.31 5.53
N PRO A 270 -1.26 15.39 6.15
CA PRO A 270 -2.70 15.62 6.39
C PRO A 270 -3.56 15.76 5.13
N SER A 271 -3.04 15.53 3.92
CA SER A 271 -3.75 15.74 2.66
C SER A 271 -4.90 14.74 2.42
N LEU A 272 -5.12 13.81 3.36
CA LEU A 272 -6.25 12.86 3.36
C LEU A 272 -7.19 13.00 4.57
N ALA A 273 -7.00 14.00 5.44
CA ALA A 273 -7.82 14.26 6.63
C ALA A 273 -8.75 15.48 6.47
#